data_AF-A0A2V7VPI7-F1
#
_entry.id   AF-A0A2V7VPI7-F1
#
_cell.length_a   1.000
_cell.length_b   1.000
_cell.length_c   1.000
_cell.angle_alpha   90.00
_cell.angle_beta   90.00
_cell.angle_gamma   90.00
#
_symmetry.space_group_name_H-M   'P 1'
#
loop_
_entity.id
_entity.type
_entity.pdbx_description
1 polymer ?
#
loop_
_entity_poly.entity_id
_entity_poly.type
_entity_poly.pdbx_seq_one_letter_code
_entity_poly.pdbx_strand_id
1 'polypeptide(L)'
;MAPGPAAPSVGRLTPLDAAATAVATGLGSGYSPVAPGTAGSLVGLALFWLLHHLSLAGQAVTTALVFAVGVAAAARVARRLGIEDPGLVVADEVVGMWVSLLGVPLTGVTAAAGFVLFRVFDVFKPYPARDLERLRPGSTRTSCCARASSPGRCNERPPRGLPCTRGGIHSRPAGLVDAPERGRLWLPPRSSRDRDRGGEPVTRAEIIAVGSELLVPGRTESNALYITARLREVGVAVGTRVTVADDLELLASAFRAALARAEVVIATGGLGPTEDDLTREAAAAALGRGLRRDTSLLEGLRARFARYRRVMAPVNEKQADVIEGAVVLPNARGTAAGQYLERDGRLLFLLPGPPVEMQPMFDGQVLPLVAARAAGAVLRTRVLKIASMSESDVEQAVAPLYKTFTNPWTTILSNPGQVELHLTAEAASVEEAEARLEELARGMRDRLTGRIYSEDGRDLPVVVAMLLRERKLGLALAESCTGGLLAARLTEVPGASDFLERGYVSYSNRSKIDLLGVDPALIERVGAVSEEVARAMADGARRAARVDVALAITGVAGPSGGTPDKPVGLVFLAMTGALGERVRRAHFPGDRERIRHQACQAALEMLRRAALGLSAP
;
A
#
# COMPACT_ATOMS: atom_id res chain seq x y z
N MET A 1 19.34 -40.13 -17.93
CA MET A 1 19.24 -39.14 -19.03
C MET A 1 17.90 -39.32 -19.71
N ALA A 2 16.91 -38.52 -19.32
CA ALA A 2 15.71 -38.30 -20.13
C ALA A 2 16.01 -37.13 -21.09
N PRO A 3 15.51 -37.15 -22.33
CA PRO A 3 15.77 -36.06 -23.26
C PRO A 3 15.09 -34.78 -22.75
N GLY A 4 15.81 -33.67 -22.78
CA GLY A 4 15.24 -32.35 -22.48
C GLY A 4 14.12 -31.99 -23.47
N PRO A 5 13.26 -31.02 -23.12
CA PRO A 5 12.22 -30.54 -24.02
C PRO A 5 12.85 -30.09 -25.33
N ALA A 6 12.32 -30.60 -26.46
CA ALA A 6 12.79 -30.26 -27.78
C ALA A 6 12.76 -28.74 -28.00
N ALA A 7 13.84 -28.19 -28.56
CA ALA A 7 13.83 -26.83 -29.07
C ALA A 7 12.63 -26.65 -30.02
N PRO A 8 11.83 -25.58 -29.88
CA PRO A 8 10.70 -25.36 -30.76
C PRO A 8 11.20 -25.38 -32.20
N SER A 9 10.55 -26.21 -33.03
CA SER A 9 10.90 -26.35 -34.43
C SER A 9 10.88 -24.96 -35.08
N VAL A 10 12.04 -24.51 -35.55
CA VAL A 10 12.15 -23.28 -36.34
C VAL A 10 11.53 -23.59 -37.70
N GLY A 11 10.21 -23.51 -37.77
CA GLY A 11 9.49 -23.53 -39.05
C GLY A 11 10.07 -22.45 -39.95
N ARG A 12 10.20 -22.76 -41.26
CA ARG A 12 10.69 -21.81 -42.26
C ARG A 12 9.95 -20.48 -42.10
N LEU A 13 10.70 -19.41 -41.86
CA LEU A 13 10.19 -18.05 -41.80
C LEU A 13 9.41 -17.76 -43.08
N THR A 14 8.16 -17.32 -42.96
CA THR A 14 7.52 -16.67 -44.10
C THR A 14 8.24 -15.35 -44.41
N PRO A 15 8.25 -14.85 -45.66
CA PRO A 15 8.85 -13.55 -45.97
C PRO A 15 8.34 -12.41 -45.09
N LEU A 16 7.05 -12.48 -44.70
CA LEU A 16 6.42 -11.52 -43.80
C LEU A 16 6.93 -11.63 -42.36
N ASP A 17 7.21 -12.85 -41.88
CA ASP A 17 7.80 -13.05 -40.54
C ASP A 17 9.27 -12.60 -40.51
N ALA A 18 10.01 -12.80 -41.60
CA ALA A 18 11.38 -12.31 -41.71
C ALA A 18 11.41 -10.77 -41.69
N ALA A 19 10.53 -10.13 -42.46
CA ALA A 19 10.40 -8.67 -42.46
C ALA A 19 9.96 -8.12 -41.10
N ALA A 20 8.96 -8.74 -40.46
CA ALA A 20 8.52 -8.35 -39.11
C ALA A 20 9.63 -8.53 -38.06
N THR A 21 10.41 -9.61 -38.16
CA THR A 21 11.56 -9.83 -37.26
C THR A 21 12.63 -8.78 -37.46
N ALA A 22 12.95 -8.41 -38.71
CA ALA A 22 13.92 -7.35 -39.01
C ALA A 22 13.48 -5.99 -38.47
N VAL A 23 12.20 -5.63 -38.60
CA VAL A 23 11.67 -4.37 -38.06
C VAL A 23 11.64 -4.38 -36.53
N ALA A 24 11.10 -5.44 -35.92
CA ALA A 24 10.95 -5.54 -34.47
C ALA A 24 12.31 -5.54 -33.75
N THR A 25 13.35 -6.12 -34.35
CA THR A 25 14.69 -6.19 -33.77
C THR A 25 15.59 -5.00 -34.14
N GLY A 26 15.04 -3.95 -34.76
CA GLY A 26 15.83 -2.80 -35.19
C GLY A 26 16.98 -3.21 -36.14
N LEU A 27 16.63 -3.92 -37.22
CA LEU A 27 17.56 -4.51 -38.20
C LEU A 27 18.56 -5.50 -37.61
N GLY A 28 18.14 -6.26 -36.58
CA GLY A 28 18.95 -7.28 -35.91
C GLY A 28 19.78 -6.78 -34.73
N SER A 29 19.75 -5.47 -34.42
CA SER A 29 20.42 -4.90 -33.24
C SER A 29 19.90 -5.46 -31.91
N GLY A 30 18.63 -5.86 -31.86
CA GLY A 30 18.03 -6.54 -30.71
C GLY A 30 18.62 -7.92 -30.39
N TYR A 31 19.42 -8.51 -31.29
CA TYR A 31 20.19 -9.73 -30.99
C TYR A 31 21.53 -9.46 -30.31
N SER A 32 21.85 -8.20 -29.99
CA SER A 32 23.07 -7.86 -29.27
C SER A 32 23.15 -8.63 -27.94
N PRO A 33 24.25 -9.33 -27.65
CA PRO A 33 24.41 -10.09 -26.41
C PRO A 33 24.53 -9.20 -25.16
N VAL A 34 24.81 -7.91 -25.36
CA VAL A 34 24.96 -6.92 -24.28
C VAL A 34 24.15 -5.68 -24.65
N ALA A 35 23.21 -5.30 -23.78
CA ALA A 35 22.37 -4.10 -23.88
C ALA A 35 21.65 -3.93 -25.25
N PRO A 36 20.72 -4.84 -25.63
CA PRO A 36 20.01 -4.77 -26.91
C PRO A 36 19.31 -3.43 -27.17
N GLY A 37 18.66 -2.82 -26.17
CA GLY A 37 18.06 -1.49 -26.31
C GLY A 37 19.06 -0.36 -26.60
N THR A 38 20.32 -0.48 -26.15
CA THR A 38 21.39 0.49 -26.50
C THR A 38 21.82 0.33 -27.95
N ALA A 39 21.94 -0.92 -28.43
CA ALA A 39 22.20 -1.20 -29.84
C ALA A 39 21.06 -0.70 -30.73
N GLY A 40 19.80 -0.91 -30.32
CA GLY A 40 18.61 -0.37 -30.98
C GLY A 40 18.60 1.15 -31.06
N SER A 41 18.95 1.83 -29.96
CA SER A 41 19.05 3.31 -29.91
C SER A 41 20.13 3.85 -30.86
N LEU A 42 21.27 3.17 -30.99
CA LEU A 42 22.35 3.56 -31.93
C LEU A 42 21.92 3.38 -33.39
N VAL A 43 21.22 2.29 -33.70
CA VAL A 43 20.61 2.10 -35.02
C VAL A 43 19.56 3.18 -35.29
N GLY A 44 18.72 3.50 -34.30
CA GLY A 44 17.77 4.62 -34.39
C GLY A 44 18.45 5.93 -34.73
N LEU A 45 19.54 6.29 -34.03
CA LEU A 45 20.31 7.49 -34.31
C LEU A 45 20.91 7.50 -35.73
N ALA A 46 21.47 6.37 -36.17
CA ALA A 46 22.01 6.24 -37.52
C ALA A 46 20.94 6.39 -38.60
N LEU A 47 19.76 5.80 -38.40
CA LEU A 47 18.63 5.92 -39.32
C LEU A 47 18.00 7.32 -39.32
N PHE A 48 18.03 8.02 -38.18
CA PHE A 48 17.53 9.39 -38.09
C PHE A 48 18.35 10.36 -38.97
N TRP A 49 19.63 10.07 -39.21
CA TRP A 49 20.46 10.85 -40.13
C TRP A 49 19.84 10.93 -41.53
N LEU A 50 19.19 9.85 -41.99
CA LEU A 50 18.46 9.83 -43.27
C LEU A 50 17.16 10.65 -43.21
N LEU A 51 16.51 10.69 -42.05
CA LEU A 51 15.25 11.41 -41.85
C LEU A 51 15.43 12.92 -41.67
N HIS A 52 16.58 13.36 -41.18
CA HIS A 52 16.82 14.76 -40.86
C HIS A 52 16.71 15.70 -42.08
N HIS A 53 16.91 15.17 -43.28
CA HIS A 53 16.75 15.91 -44.54
C HIS A 53 15.29 16.19 -44.93
N LEU A 54 14.32 15.54 -44.28
CA LEU A 54 12.90 15.79 -44.48
C LEU A 54 12.45 17.04 -43.72
N SER A 55 11.36 17.67 -44.17
CA SER A 55 10.67 18.70 -43.39
C SER A 55 10.21 18.13 -42.03
N LEU A 56 9.97 18.99 -41.04
CA LEU A 56 9.46 18.56 -39.73
C LEU A 56 8.19 17.69 -39.86
N ALA A 57 7.29 18.07 -40.77
CA ALA A 57 6.10 17.29 -41.09
C ALA A 57 6.46 15.92 -41.68
N GLY A 58 7.44 15.85 -42.58
CA GLY A 58 7.94 14.58 -43.12
C GLY A 58 8.56 13.69 -42.04
N GLN A 59 9.38 14.25 -41.16
CA GLN A 59 9.97 13.51 -40.03
C GLN A 59 8.89 12.95 -39.10
N ALA A 60 7.88 13.76 -38.74
CA ALA A 60 6.78 13.35 -37.87
C ALA A 60 5.94 12.23 -38.52
N VAL A 61 5.59 12.38 -39.80
CA VAL A 61 4.81 11.38 -40.54
C VAL A 61 5.59 10.07 -40.68
N THR A 62 6.87 10.12 -41.05
CA THR A 62 7.68 8.91 -41.18
C THR A 62 7.88 8.21 -39.83
N THR A 63 8.10 8.99 -38.75
CA THR A 63 8.21 8.43 -37.39
C THR A 63 6.90 7.75 -36.96
N ALA A 64 5.75 8.36 -37.23
CA ALA A 64 4.44 7.77 -36.93
C ALA A 64 4.16 6.49 -37.75
N LEU A 65 4.55 6.46 -39.03
CA LEU A 65 4.43 5.28 -39.88
C LEU A 65 5.31 4.13 -39.39
N VAL A 66 6.57 4.41 -39.07
CA VAL A 66 7.51 3.40 -38.55
C VAL A 66 7.08 2.91 -37.16
N PHE A 67 6.53 3.79 -36.33
CA PHE A 67 5.91 3.39 -35.05
C PHE A 67 4.76 2.40 -35.27
N ALA A 68 3.82 2.70 -36.18
CA ALA A 68 2.70 1.81 -36.46
C ALA A 68 3.13 0.44 -37.00
N VAL A 69 4.12 0.43 -37.91
CA VAL A 69 4.70 -0.81 -38.44
C VAL A 69 5.48 -1.56 -37.35
N GLY A 70 6.22 -0.85 -36.50
CA GLY A 70 6.95 -1.38 -35.36
C GLY A 70 6.05 -2.10 -34.36
N VAL A 71 4.91 -1.49 -33.99
CA VAL A 71 3.89 -2.10 -33.11
C VAL A 71 3.33 -3.38 -33.75
N ALA A 72 2.98 -3.34 -35.04
CA ALA A 72 2.47 -4.51 -35.76
C ALA A 72 3.52 -5.64 -35.85
N ALA A 73 4.79 -5.29 -36.07
CA ALA A 73 5.91 -6.21 -36.13
C ALA A 73 6.22 -6.83 -34.76
N ALA A 74 6.28 -6.03 -33.69
CA ALA A 74 6.46 -6.48 -32.32
C ALA A 74 5.37 -7.47 -31.89
N ALA A 75 4.09 -7.13 -32.16
CA ALA A 75 2.97 -8.02 -31.85
C ALA A 75 3.04 -9.35 -32.63
N ARG A 76 3.55 -9.33 -33.87
CA ARG A 76 3.73 -10.54 -34.67
C ARG A 76 4.88 -11.41 -34.15
N VAL A 77 6.00 -10.80 -33.76
CA VAL A 77 7.16 -11.50 -33.18
C VAL A 77 6.83 -12.09 -31.81
N ALA A 78 6.14 -11.34 -30.94
CA ALA A 78 5.68 -11.82 -29.63
C ALA A 78 4.76 -13.05 -29.76
N ARG A 79 3.76 -13.00 -30.67
CA ARG A 79 2.88 -14.14 -30.97
C ARG A 79 3.63 -15.36 -31.47
N ARG A 80 4.70 -15.18 -32.25
CA ARG A 80 5.49 -16.27 -32.81
C ARG A 80 6.41 -16.91 -31.77
N LEU A 81 6.98 -16.11 -30.88
CA LEU A 81 7.88 -16.58 -29.83
C LEU A 81 7.12 -17.14 -28.61
N GLY A 82 5.82 -16.83 -28.48
CA GLY A 82 5.02 -17.23 -27.31
C GLY A 82 5.49 -16.58 -26.01
N ILE A 83 6.20 -15.45 -26.12
CA ILE A 83 6.74 -14.68 -24.99
C ILE A 83 6.05 -13.32 -25.02
N GLU A 84 5.38 -12.97 -23.92
CA GLU A 84 4.92 -11.60 -23.69
C GLU A 84 6.16 -10.73 -23.45
N ASP A 85 6.38 -9.77 -24.35
CA ASP A 85 7.49 -8.81 -24.36
C ASP A 85 8.91 -9.42 -24.50
N PRO A 86 9.27 -9.93 -25.70
CA PRO A 86 10.60 -10.50 -25.93
C PRO A 86 11.68 -9.42 -25.89
N GLY A 87 12.69 -9.54 -25.04
CA GLY A 87 13.78 -8.55 -24.89
C GLY A 87 14.69 -8.33 -26.12
N LEU A 88 14.41 -9.00 -27.25
CA LEU A 88 15.03 -8.75 -28.56
C LEU A 88 14.24 -7.74 -29.42
N VAL A 89 13.01 -7.42 -29.01
CA VAL A 89 12.20 -6.38 -29.65
C VAL A 89 12.74 -5.04 -29.16
N VAL A 90 13.26 -4.23 -30.08
CA VAL A 90 13.87 -2.92 -29.79
C VAL A 90 13.35 -1.80 -30.69
N ALA A 91 12.15 -2.00 -31.26
CA ALA A 91 11.55 -1.07 -32.21
C ALA A 91 11.15 0.25 -31.54
N ASP A 92 10.78 0.19 -30.26
CA ASP A 92 10.49 1.32 -29.41
C ASP A 92 11.74 2.15 -29.08
N GLU A 93 12.93 1.55 -28.93
CA GLU A 93 14.16 2.34 -28.79
C GLU A 93 14.56 3.03 -30.10
N VAL A 94 14.33 2.39 -31.25
CA VAL A 94 14.58 3.01 -32.57
C VAL A 94 13.67 4.23 -32.76
N VAL A 95 12.37 4.07 -32.51
CA VAL A 95 11.38 5.15 -32.69
C VAL A 95 11.53 6.22 -31.60
N GLY A 96 11.75 5.83 -30.35
CA GLY A 96 11.95 6.75 -29.23
C GLY A 96 13.15 7.67 -29.46
N MET A 97 14.22 7.14 -30.04
CA MET A 97 15.37 7.94 -30.47
C MET A 97 14.98 8.99 -31.52
N TRP A 98 14.13 8.66 -32.49
CA TRP A 98 13.66 9.63 -33.50
C TRP A 98 12.77 10.71 -32.92
N VAL A 99 11.88 10.34 -31.99
CA VAL A 99 11.04 11.29 -31.26
C VAL A 99 11.89 12.27 -30.48
N SER A 100 12.99 11.81 -29.85
CA SER A 100 13.89 12.67 -29.07
C SER A 100 14.65 13.71 -29.90
N LEU A 101 14.80 13.49 -31.20
CA LEU A 101 15.52 14.37 -32.13
C LEU A 101 14.59 15.16 -33.06
N LEU A 102 13.27 14.97 -32.94
CA LEU A 102 12.30 15.56 -33.85
C LEU A 102 12.35 17.10 -33.78
N GLY A 103 12.60 17.74 -34.92
CA GLY A 103 12.70 19.20 -35.01
C GLY A 103 13.97 19.81 -34.41
N VAL A 104 14.93 18.99 -33.98
CA VAL A 104 16.23 19.46 -33.48
C VAL A 104 17.25 19.43 -34.63
N PRO A 105 18.05 20.50 -34.86
CA PRO A 105 19.15 20.48 -35.83
C PRO A 105 20.14 19.36 -35.51
N LEU A 106 20.46 18.49 -36.47
CA LEU A 106 21.34 17.34 -36.24
C LEU A 106 22.81 17.77 -36.35
N THR A 107 23.43 17.95 -35.20
CA THR A 107 24.86 18.21 -35.02
C THR A 107 25.46 17.08 -34.18
N GLY A 108 26.78 16.92 -34.15
CA GLY A 108 27.41 15.91 -33.29
C GLY A 108 27.03 16.06 -31.80
N VAL A 109 26.85 17.31 -31.34
CA VAL A 109 26.46 17.63 -29.96
C VAL A 109 25.00 17.26 -29.69
N THR A 110 24.07 17.62 -30.57
CA THR A 110 22.64 17.31 -30.40
C THR A 110 22.35 15.82 -30.58
N ALA A 111 23.10 15.13 -31.44
CA ALA A 111 23.06 13.67 -31.55
C ALA A 111 23.50 12.98 -30.26
N ALA A 112 24.65 13.40 -29.69
CA ALA A 112 25.16 12.85 -28.44
C ALA A 112 24.24 13.17 -27.24
N ALA A 113 23.77 14.41 -27.15
CA ALA A 113 22.85 14.83 -26.09
C ALA A 113 21.51 14.11 -26.19
N GLY A 114 20.92 14.02 -27.39
CA GLY A 114 19.68 13.28 -27.62
C GLY A 114 19.80 11.81 -27.25
N PHE A 115 20.92 11.17 -27.61
CA PHE A 115 21.17 9.76 -27.26
C PHE A 115 21.29 9.57 -25.75
N VAL A 116 22.11 10.39 -25.07
CA VAL A 116 22.31 10.29 -23.62
C VAL A 116 21.01 10.57 -22.88
N LEU A 117 20.30 11.64 -23.22
CA LEU A 117 19.02 12.00 -22.59
C LEU A 117 17.98 10.92 -22.83
N PHE A 118 17.84 10.41 -24.06
CA PHE A 118 16.93 9.30 -24.36
C PHE A 118 17.25 8.07 -23.50
N ARG A 119 18.52 7.62 -23.45
CA ARG A 119 18.90 6.46 -22.62
C ARG A 119 18.68 6.70 -21.13
N VAL A 120 18.95 7.90 -20.63
CA VAL A 120 18.66 8.27 -19.24
C VAL A 120 17.15 8.19 -19.00
N PHE A 121 16.31 8.81 -19.82
CA PHE A 121 14.87 8.79 -19.62
C PHE A 121 14.23 7.41 -19.83
N ASP A 122 14.74 6.61 -20.76
CA ASP A 122 14.31 5.24 -21.03
C ASP A 122 14.68 4.27 -19.89
N VAL A 123 15.85 4.45 -19.27
CA VAL A 123 16.28 3.62 -18.12
C VAL A 123 15.64 4.08 -16.81
N PHE A 124 15.59 5.38 -16.56
CA PHE A 124 15.08 5.93 -15.29
C PHE A 124 13.56 6.04 -15.24
N LYS A 125 12.89 6.10 -16.40
CA LYS A 125 11.42 6.25 -16.56
C LYS A 125 10.84 7.21 -15.51
N PRO A 126 11.21 8.49 -15.50
CA PRO A 126 10.69 9.41 -14.50
C PRO A 126 9.18 9.62 -14.67
N TYR A 127 8.53 10.05 -13.59
CA TYR A 127 7.10 10.39 -13.61
C TYR A 127 6.82 11.46 -14.67
N PRO A 128 5.78 11.32 -15.52
CA PRO A 128 4.67 10.35 -15.48
C PRO A 128 4.85 9.09 -16.35
N ALA A 129 5.99 8.90 -17.03
CA ALA A 129 6.18 7.79 -17.99
C ALA A 129 6.07 6.39 -17.33
N ARG A 130 6.53 6.25 -16.08
CA ARG A 130 6.41 5.02 -15.28
C ARG A 130 4.97 4.60 -14.96
N ASP A 131 4.05 5.57 -14.93
CA ASP A 131 2.64 5.30 -14.61
C ASP A 131 1.84 4.93 -15.87
N LEU A 132 2.27 5.38 -17.05
CA LEU A 132 1.71 4.96 -18.34
C LEU A 132 2.00 3.47 -18.63
N GLU A 133 3.14 2.92 -18.17
CA GLU A 133 3.41 1.47 -18.28
C GLU A 133 2.48 0.60 -17.41
N ARG A 134 1.87 1.19 -16.36
CA ARG A 134 0.86 0.51 -15.54
C ARG A 134 -0.51 0.47 -16.23
N LEU A 135 -0.69 1.28 -17.28
CA LEU A 135 -1.85 1.20 -18.17
C LEU A 135 -1.56 0.12 -19.21
N ARG A 136 -2.19 -1.05 -19.06
CA ARG A 136 -2.13 -2.15 -20.04
C ARG A 136 -2.45 -1.63 -21.45
N PRO A 137 -1.58 -1.82 -22.47
CA PRO A 137 -1.95 -1.54 -23.85
C PRO A 137 -2.72 -2.72 -24.45
N GLY A 138 -3.94 -2.47 -24.92
CA GLY A 138 -4.47 -3.12 -26.13
C GLY A 138 -5.06 -4.53 -26.03
N SER A 139 -6.04 -4.77 -25.16
CA SER A 139 -7.13 -5.68 -25.56
C SER A 139 -8.13 -4.87 -26.39
N THR A 140 -7.94 -4.81 -27.70
CA THR A 140 -9.05 -4.51 -28.61
C THR A 140 -10.11 -5.58 -28.41
N ARG A 141 -11.06 -5.34 -27.50
CA ARG A 141 -12.34 -6.05 -27.44
C ARG A 141 -13.15 -5.60 -28.63
N THR A 142 -12.86 -6.16 -29.79
CA THR A 142 -13.83 -6.20 -30.87
C THR A 142 -14.87 -7.24 -30.46
N SER A 143 -16.08 -6.77 -30.22
CA SER A 143 -17.27 -7.59 -30.06
C SER A 143 -17.34 -8.66 -31.15
N CYS A 144 -17.44 -9.93 -30.75
CA CYS A 144 -17.90 -10.98 -31.66
C CYS A 144 -18.91 -11.86 -30.94
N CYS A 145 -20.09 -11.28 -30.68
CA CYS A 145 -21.33 -12.04 -30.76
C CYS A 145 -21.66 -12.16 -32.25
N ALA A 146 -21.28 -13.27 -32.90
CA ALA A 146 -21.98 -13.79 -34.08
C ALA A 146 -21.42 -15.14 -34.53
N ARG A 147 -22.33 -16.12 -34.55
CA ARG A 147 -22.42 -17.32 -35.41
C ARG A 147 -21.72 -18.61 -34.96
N ALA A 148 -22.62 -19.56 -34.72
CA ALA A 148 -22.49 -20.99 -34.57
C ALA A 148 -21.89 -21.73 -35.78
N SER A 149 -21.77 -23.06 -35.62
CA SER A 149 -21.31 -24.15 -36.52
C SER A 149 -19.82 -24.47 -36.34
N SER A 150 -19.32 -25.67 -36.03
CA SER A 150 -19.79 -27.07 -36.18
C SER A 150 -18.97 -28.01 -35.24
N PRO A 151 -19.32 -29.31 -35.10
CA PRO A 151 -18.98 -30.18 -33.97
C PRO A 151 -17.84 -31.19 -34.24
N GLY A 152 -17.23 -31.75 -33.18
CA GLY A 152 -16.51 -33.02 -33.31
C GLY A 152 -15.60 -33.45 -32.15
N ARG A 153 -16.02 -34.53 -31.46
CA ARG A 153 -15.23 -35.61 -30.80
C ARG A 153 -14.36 -35.22 -29.59
N CYS A 154 -14.25 -35.97 -28.49
CA CYS A 154 -14.55 -37.38 -28.20
C CYS A 154 -14.77 -37.59 -26.68
N ASN A 155 -15.63 -38.54 -26.36
CA ASN A 155 -15.65 -39.50 -25.25
C ASN A 155 -15.00 -39.14 -23.90
N GLU A 156 -15.81 -39.12 -22.83
CA GLU A 156 -15.88 -40.21 -21.84
C GLU A 156 -17.02 -39.97 -20.81
N ARG A 157 -17.76 -41.03 -20.50
CA ARG A 157 -18.73 -41.24 -19.39
C ARG A 157 -18.63 -42.75 -19.05
N PRO A 158 -19.03 -43.27 -17.88
CA PRO A 158 -20.06 -42.80 -16.91
C PRO A 158 -19.65 -43.10 -15.42
N PRO A 159 -20.51 -43.38 -14.40
CA PRO A 159 -21.98 -43.25 -14.20
C PRO A 159 -22.40 -42.51 -12.90
N ARG A 160 -23.49 -41.73 -12.92
CA ARG A 160 -24.88 -42.01 -12.43
C ARG A 160 -25.08 -42.21 -10.92
N GLY A 161 -25.84 -41.29 -10.31
CA GLY A 161 -26.71 -41.49 -9.15
C GLY A 161 -27.93 -40.54 -9.27
N LEU A 162 -29.13 -41.13 -9.39
CA LEU A 162 -30.48 -40.55 -9.58
C LEU A 162 -31.10 -40.10 -8.22
N PRO A 163 -32.37 -39.62 -8.13
CA PRO A 163 -33.12 -38.65 -8.95
C PRO A 163 -33.90 -37.59 -8.12
N CYS A 164 -34.40 -36.56 -8.80
CA CYS A 164 -35.44 -35.64 -8.32
C CYS A 164 -36.85 -36.28 -8.32
N THR A 165 -37.71 -35.87 -7.39
CA THR A 165 -39.19 -35.92 -7.57
C THR A 165 -39.92 -34.77 -6.83
N ARG A 166 -40.81 -34.11 -7.62
CA ARG A 166 -42.14 -33.53 -7.28
C ARG A 166 -42.20 -32.43 -6.20
N GLY A 167 -42.95 -31.33 -6.34
CA GLY A 167 -44.00 -30.93 -7.28
C GLY A 167 -44.86 -29.85 -6.61
N GLY A 168 -45.67 -29.11 -7.39
CA GLY A 168 -46.81 -28.36 -6.87
C GLY A 168 -46.75 -26.84 -7.07
N ILE A 169 -47.34 -26.38 -8.17
CA ILE A 169 -47.73 -24.99 -8.42
C ILE A 169 -49.23 -24.88 -8.08
N HIS A 170 -49.60 -23.86 -7.28
CA HIS A 170 -50.94 -23.28 -7.25
C HIS A 170 -50.93 -21.86 -7.84
N SER A 171 -52.11 -21.43 -8.26
CA SER A 171 -52.38 -20.67 -9.48
C SER A 171 -53.04 -19.31 -9.26
N ARG A 172 -52.55 -18.29 -10.00
CA ARG A 172 -53.26 -17.14 -10.66
C ARG A 172 -53.94 -16.05 -9.80
N PRO A 173 -54.29 -14.85 -10.36
CA PRO A 173 -53.77 -14.13 -11.55
C PRO A 173 -53.52 -12.61 -11.33
N ALA A 174 -53.15 -11.96 -12.44
CA ALA A 174 -52.70 -10.58 -12.64
C ALA A 174 -53.68 -9.44 -12.26
N GLY A 175 -53.09 -8.28 -11.94
CA GLY A 175 -53.75 -6.99 -11.87
C GLY A 175 -52.75 -5.83 -11.90
N LEU A 176 -52.74 -5.14 -13.05
CA LEU A 176 -52.34 -3.76 -13.34
C LEU A 176 -50.94 -3.21 -13.01
N VAL A 177 -50.46 -2.49 -14.02
CA VAL A 177 -49.22 -1.72 -14.14
C VAL A 177 -49.41 -0.38 -13.45
N ASP A 178 -48.47 0.01 -12.58
CA ASP A 178 -48.15 1.40 -12.28
C ASP A 178 -46.63 1.55 -12.07
N ALA A 179 -46.11 2.69 -12.52
CA ALA A 179 -44.69 3.02 -12.71
C ALA A 179 -43.84 2.97 -11.41
N PRO A 180 -42.51 2.72 -11.49
CA PRO A 180 -41.67 2.64 -10.30
C PRO A 180 -41.34 4.03 -9.75
N GLU A 181 -41.71 4.24 -8.48
CA GLU A 181 -41.19 5.32 -7.65
C GLU A 181 -39.68 5.20 -7.42
N ARG A 182 -39.08 6.36 -7.21
CA ARG A 182 -37.64 6.65 -7.14
C ARG A 182 -36.94 5.88 -6.03
N GLY A 183 -35.71 5.46 -6.35
CA GLY A 183 -34.68 4.82 -5.53
C GLY A 183 -34.80 5.02 -4.01
N ARG A 184 -35.25 3.98 -3.32
CA ARG A 184 -34.89 3.76 -1.91
C ARG A 184 -33.46 3.23 -1.87
N LEU A 185 -32.55 4.05 -1.35
CA LEU A 185 -31.23 3.62 -0.93
C LEU A 185 -31.41 2.46 0.06
N TRP A 186 -30.82 1.30 -0.25
CA TRP A 186 -30.84 0.15 0.66
C TRP A 186 -30.05 0.53 1.93
N LEU A 187 -30.76 0.85 3.01
CA LEU A 187 -30.20 0.99 4.34
C LEU A 187 -30.27 -0.40 5.00
N PRO A 188 -29.14 -1.02 5.38
CA PRO A 188 -29.19 -2.27 6.14
C PRO A 188 -29.93 -2.01 7.47
N PRO A 189 -30.87 -2.88 7.87
CA PRO A 189 -31.49 -2.77 9.18
C PRO A 189 -30.43 -2.94 10.28
N ARG A 190 -30.60 -2.19 11.39
CA ARG A 190 -29.81 -2.32 12.61
C ARG A 190 -29.64 -3.81 12.94
N SER A 191 -28.39 -4.30 12.97
CA SER A 191 -28.16 -5.70 13.33
C SER A 191 -28.65 -5.92 14.76
N SER A 192 -29.35 -7.03 14.97
CA SER A 192 -29.88 -7.45 16.27
C SER A 192 -28.78 -7.71 17.31
N ARG A 193 -27.50 -7.71 16.93
CA ARG A 193 -26.36 -7.90 17.84
C ARG A 193 -26.03 -6.68 18.72
N ASP A 194 -26.63 -5.51 18.45
CA ASP A 194 -26.34 -4.28 19.22
C ASP A 194 -27.31 -4.00 20.37
N ARG A 195 -28.37 -4.81 20.54
CA ARG A 195 -29.43 -4.55 21.55
C ARG A 195 -29.23 -5.24 22.90
N ASP A 196 -28.31 -6.20 23.02
CA ASP A 196 -28.04 -6.96 24.26
C ASP A 196 -26.80 -6.48 25.03
N ARG A 197 -26.38 -5.22 24.87
CA ARG A 197 -25.29 -4.63 25.65
C ARG A 197 -25.85 -4.06 26.95
N GLY A 198 -25.62 -4.72 28.08
CA GLY A 198 -25.97 -4.24 29.42
C GLY A 198 -25.11 -3.07 29.95
N GLY A 199 -24.68 -2.17 29.07
CA GLY A 199 -23.96 -0.93 29.39
C GLY A 199 -24.50 0.21 28.52
N GLU A 200 -24.41 1.45 28.97
CA GLU A 200 -24.83 2.60 28.15
C GLU A 200 -24.11 2.57 26.80
N PRO A 201 -24.82 2.80 25.68
CA PRO A 201 -24.23 2.68 24.35
C PRO A 201 -23.10 3.70 24.17
N VAL A 202 -21.92 3.23 23.74
CA VAL A 202 -20.81 4.07 23.29
C VAL A 202 -21.30 5.14 22.33
N THR A 203 -20.96 6.39 22.64
CA THR A 203 -21.16 7.49 21.70
C THR A 203 -20.40 7.19 20.41
N ARG A 204 -21.13 7.08 19.30
CA ARG A 204 -20.61 6.82 17.98
C ARG A 204 -20.34 8.11 17.24
N ALA A 205 -19.16 8.18 16.65
CA ALA A 205 -18.76 9.24 15.75
C ALA A 205 -18.70 8.78 14.29
N GLU A 206 -18.94 9.72 13.40
CA GLU A 206 -18.67 9.61 11.98
C GLU A 206 -17.83 10.79 11.50
N ILE A 207 -16.88 10.49 10.60
CA ILE A 207 -15.99 11.50 10.02
C ILE A 207 -16.24 11.61 8.51
N ILE A 208 -16.46 12.83 8.03
CA ILE A 208 -16.62 13.17 6.61
C ILE A 208 -15.40 13.99 6.20
N ALA A 209 -14.48 13.38 5.45
CA ALA A 209 -13.37 14.10 4.83
C ALA A 209 -13.84 14.69 3.50
N VAL A 210 -13.77 16.01 3.36
CA VAL A 210 -14.22 16.75 2.17
C VAL A 210 -13.01 17.19 1.36
N GLY A 211 -13.00 16.85 0.09
CA GLY A 211 -11.98 17.26 -0.86
C GLY A 211 -11.85 16.27 -2.02
N SER A 212 -12.05 16.76 -3.24
CA SER A 212 -11.93 15.98 -4.47
C SER A 212 -10.51 15.46 -4.67
N GLU A 213 -9.52 16.21 -4.19
CA GLU A 213 -8.12 15.82 -4.22
C GLU A 213 -7.79 14.63 -3.30
N LEU A 214 -8.66 14.33 -2.32
CA LEU A 214 -8.54 13.15 -1.45
C LEU A 214 -9.02 11.86 -2.15
N LEU A 215 -9.71 11.98 -3.29
CA LEU A 215 -10.20 10.85 -4.09
C LEU A 215 -9.24 10.45 -5.21
N VAL A 216 -8.13 11.19 -5.40
CA VAL A 216 -7.11 10.93 -6.41
C VAL A 216 -5.76 10.60 -5.77
N PRO A 217 -4.85 9.91 -6.47
CA PRO A 217 -3.51 9.65 -5.96
C PRO A 217 -2.73 10.96 -5.70
N GLY A 218 -1.88 10.98 -4.67
CA GLY A 218 -0.96 12.08 -4.39
C GLY A 218 -1.24 12.85 -3.09
N ARG A 219 -2.45 12.75 -2.54
CA ARG A 219 -2.77 13.26 -1.20
C ARG A 219 -3.40 12.18 -0.34
N THR A 220 -2.78 11.90 0.80
CA THR A 220 -3.31 10.96 1.78
C THR A 220 -4.19 11.69 2.79
N GLU A 221 -5.43 11.22 2.96
CA GLU A 221 -6.30 11.67 4.03
C GLU A 221 -5.72 11.21 5.38
N SER A 222 -5.41 12.17 6.26
CA SER A 222 -4.78 11.91 7.56
C SER A 222 -5.51 12.55 8.75
N ASN A 223 -6.46 13.46 8.48
CA ASN A 223 -7.25 14.12 9.52
C ASN A 223 -8.16 13.12 10.23
N ALA A 224 -8.81 12.22 9.49
CA ALA A 224 -9.70 11.25 10.09
C ALA A 224 -8.94 10.27 10.99
N LEU A 225 -7.69 9.95 10.68
CA LEU A 225 -6.82 9.15 11.55
C LEU A 225 -6.51 9.87 12.85
N TYR A 226 -6.15 11.16 12.78
CA TYR A 226 -5.93 12.00 13.96
C TYR A 226 -7.17 12.07 14.85
N ILE A 227 -8.30 12.46 14.27
CA ILE A 227 -9.58 12.61 14.98
C ILE A 227 -9.99 11.27 15.62
N THR A 228 -9.84 10.16 14.90
CA THR A 228 -10.16 8.82 15.44
C THR A 228 -9.32 8.50 16.67
N ALA A 229 -8.01 8.78 16.64
CA ALA A 229 -7.14 8.54 17.79
C ALA A 229 -7.58 9.35 19.01
N ARG A 230 -7.85 10.64 18.83
CA ARG A 230 -8.26 11.54 19.92
C ARG A 230 -9.65 11.22 20.47
N LEU A 231 -10.61 10.86 19.62
CA LEU A 231 -11.96 10.47 20.05
C LEU A 231 -11.96 9.21 20.91
N ARG A 232 -11.08 8.25 20.61
CA ARG A 232 -10.96 7.03 21.42
C ARG A 232 -10.51 7.32 22.86
N GLU A 233 -9.68 8.35 23.06
CA GLU A 233 -9.23 8.76 24.41
C GLU A 233 -10.38 9.22 25.31
N VAL A 234 -11.46 9.72 24.72
CA VAL A 234 -12.67 10.18 25.43
C VAL A 234 -13.83 9.19 25.28
N GLY A 235 -13.55 7.94 24.93
CA GLY A 235 -14.56 6.88 24.90
C GLY A 235 -15.49 6.91 23.70
N VAL A 236 -15.14 7.62 22.62
CA VAL A 236 -15.99 7.73 21.42
C VAL A 236 -15.48 6.79 20.32
N ALA A 237 -16.36 5.90 19.86
CA ALA A 237 -16.04 4.96 18.80
C ALA A 237 -16.38 5.55 17.43
N VAL A 238 -15.40 5.61 16.52
CA VAL A 238 -15.65 5.99 15.13
C VAL A 238 -16.16 4.76 14.37
N GLY A 239 -17.43 4.79 13.96
CA GLY A 239 -18.06 3.68 13.23
C GLY A 239 -17.87 3.75 11.73
N THR A 240 -17.90 4.95 11.17
CA THR A 240 -17.82 5.19 9.72
C THR A 240 -16.90 6.37 9.44
N ARG A 241 -16.14 6.25 8.35
CA ARG A 241 -15.40 7.35 7.75
C ARG A 241 -15.73 7.37 6.26
N VAL A 242 -16.01 8.54 5.72
CA VAL A 242 -16.26 8.72 4.28
C VAL A 242 -15.39 9.85 3.74
N THR A 243 -14.97 9.72 2.50
CA THR A 243 -14.30 10.77 1.74
C THR A 243 -15.22 11.15 0.59
N VAL A 244 -15.51 12.44 0.45
CA VAL A 244 -16.54 12.94 -0.47
C VAL A 244 -15.93 14.05 -1.31
N ALA A 245 -16.25 14.04 -2.61
CA ALA A 245 -15.86 15.09 -3.54
C ALA A 245 -16.54 16.42 -3.15
N ASP A 246 -16.01 17.52 -3.71
CA ASP A 246 -16.56 18.86 -3.56
C ASP A 246 -17.82 19.06 -4.42
N ASP A 247 -18.84 18.26 -4.13
CA ASP A 247 -20.14 18.28 -4.78
C ASP A 247 -21.24 18.43 -3.72
N LEU A 248 -22.11 19.41 -3.94
CA LEU A 248 -23.12 19.82 -2.97
C LEU A 248 -24.08 18.69 -2.61
N GLU A 249 -24.56 17.92 -3.58
CA GLU A 249 -25.56 16.87 -3.35
C GLU A 249 -24.93 15.64 -2.72
N LEU A 250 -23.72 15.26 -3.14
CA LEU A 250 -22.96 14.18 -2.52
C LEU A 250 -22.66 14.50 -1.05
N LEU A 251 -22.18 15.71 -0.76
CA LEU A 251 -21.92 16.16 0.61
C LEU A 251 -23.20 16.21 1.45
N ALA A 252 -24.28 16.80 0.93
CA ALA A 252 -25.54 16.87 1.66
C ALA A 252 -26.11 15.47 1.95
N SER A 253 -25.99 14.54 1.00
CA SER A 253 -26.36 13.13 1.18
C SER A 253 -25.51 12.46 2.27
N ALA A 254 -24.20 12.68 2.27
CA ALA A 254 -23.29 12.16 3.29
C ALA A 254 -23.64 12.69 4.69
N PHE A 255 -23.89 14.00 4.83
CA PHE A 255 -24.33 14.60 6.09
C PHE A 255 -25.65 14.01 6.59
N ARG A 256 -26.66 13.87 5.72
CA ARG A 256 -27.95 13.23 6.08
C ARG A 256 -27.75 11.81 6.58
N ALA A 257 -26.92 11.03 5.87
CA ALA A 257 -26.62 9.65 6.25
C ALA A 257 -25.87 9.56 7.59
N ALA A 258 -24.88 10.43 7.81
CA ALA A 258 -24.10 10.48 9.05
C ALA A 258 -24.97 10.86 10.26
N LEU A 259 -25.77 11.94 10.13
CA LEU A 259 -26.69 12.39 11.17
C LEU A 259 -27.76 11.34 11.50
N ALA A 260 -28.13 10.45 10.57
CA ALA A 260 -29.07 9.37 10.85
C ALA A 260 -28.50 8.25 11.73
N ARG A 261 -27.17 8.05 11.76
CA ARG A 261 -26.52 6.86 12.33
C ARG A 261 -25.48 7.11 13.42
N ALA A 262 -25.04 8.34 13.63
CA ALA A 262 -24.04 8.72 14.64
C ALA A 262 -24.55 9.84 15.56
N GLU A 263 -24.11 9.83 16.82
CA GLU A 263 -24.38 10.94 17.75
C GLU A 263 -23.42 12.11 17.54
N VAL A 264 -22.24 11.86 16.98
CA VAL A 264 -21.22 12.88 16.67
C VAL A 264 -20.84 12.79 15.20
N VAL A 265 -20.96 13.89 14.46
CA VAL A 265 -20.53 14.00 13.06
C VAL A 265 -19.48 15.09 12.95
N ILE A 266 -18.32 14.76 12.40
CA ILE A 266 -17.22 15.71 12.21
C ILE A 266 -16.85 15.74 10.73
N ALA A 267 -16.99 16.89 10.10
CA ALA A 267 -16.51 17.12 8.74
C ALA A 267 -15.23 17.94 8.74
N THR A 268 -14.27 17.58 7.88
CA THR A 268 -13.03 18.34 7.70
C THR A 268 -12.81 18.66 6.23
N GLY A 269 -12.53 19.92 5.91
CA GLY A 269 -12.33 20.38 4.52
C GLY A 269 -13.50 21.21 3.99
N GLY A 270 -13.34 21.78 2.79
CA GLY A 270 -14.38 22.52 2.09
C GLY A 270 -14.91 23.78 2.80
N LEU A 271 -14.10 24.40 3.67
CA LEU A 271 -14.42 25.64 4.40
C LEU A 271 -13.63 26.87 3.91
N GLY A 272 -12.81 26.73 2.89
CA GLY A 272 -12.11 27.86 2.30
C GLY A 272 -13.06 28.82 1.55
N PRO A 273 -12.48 29.76 0.79
CA PRO A 273 -13.22 30.75 0.04
C PRO A 273 -13.60 30.30 -1.38
N THR A 274 -13.09 29.19 -1.92
CA THR A 274 -13.25 28.88 -3.34
C THR A 274 -14.65 28.33 -3.67
N GLU A 275 -14.92 28.17 -4.96
CA GLU A 275 -16.24 27.74 -5.46
C GLU A 275 -16.57 26.31 -5.02
N ASP A 276 -15.56 25.44 -5.01
CA ASP A 276 -15.59 24.06 -4.55
C ASP A 276 -15.68 23.92 -3.01
N ASP A 277 -15.45 24.98 -2.22
CA ASP A 277 -15.64 24.94 -0.77
C ASP A 277 -17.13 24.95 -0.38
N LEU A 278 -17.81 23.80 -0.50
CA LEU A 278 -19.26 23.64 -0.37
C LEU A 278 -19.74 23.02 0.95
N THR A 279 -18.86 22.85 1.94
CA THR A 279 -19.18 22.09 3.16
C THR A 279 -20.27 22.76 4.01
N ARG A 280 -20.27 24.09 4.11
CA ARG A 280 -21.29 24.84 4.87
C ARG A 280 -22.65 24.72 4.22
N GLU A 281 -22.69 24.90 2.91
CA GLU A 281 -23.88 24.85 2.07
C GLU A 281 -24.50 23.45 2.12
N ALA A 282 -23.68 22.41 2.00
CA ALA A 282 -24.12 21.02 2.07
C ALA A 282 -24.66 20.64 3.46
N ALA A 283 -23.97 21.06 4.53
CA ALA A 283 -24.43 20.83 5.89
C ALA A 283 -25.74 21.60 6.18
N ALA A 284 -25.86 22.84 5.72
CA ALA A 284 -27.08 23.63 5.83
C ALA A 284 -28.26 22.96 5.10
N ALA A 285 -28.04 22.50 3.86
CA ALA A 285 -29.02 21.77 3.07
C ALA A 285 -29.44 20.44 3.73
N ALA A 286 -28.49 19.69 4.30
CA ALA A 286 -28.78 18.46 5.04
C ALA A 286 -29.61 18.71 6.30
N LEU A 287 -29.45 19.87 6.94
CA LEU A 287 -30.20 20.28 8.12
C LEU A 287 -31.51 21.01 7.78
N GLY A 288 -31.72 21.43 6.53
CA GLY A 288 -32.84 22.29 6.15
C GLY A 288 -32.77 23.66 6.82
N ARG A 289 -31.58 24.26 6.90
CA ARG A 289 -31.33 25.58 7.50
C ARG A 289 -30.73 26.55 6.49
N GLY A 290 -30.90 27.86 6.71
CA GLY A 290 -30.24 28.90 5.94
C GLY A 290 -28.79 29.13 6.35
N LEU A 291 -28.09 29.94 5.54
CA LEU A 291 -26.81 30.54 5.88
C LEU A 291 -27.03 32.03 6.16
N ARG A 292 -26.42 32.54 7.23
CA ARG A 292 -26.37 33.97 7.54
C ARG A 292 -24.92 34.45 7.52
N ARG A 293 -24.68 35.66 7.02
CA ARG A 293 -23.36 36.28 7.15
C ARG A 293 -23.17 36.81 8.56
N ASP A 294 -22.08 36.43 9.20
CA ASP A 294 -21.71 36.93 10.51
C ASP A 294 -20.80 38.16 10.40
N THR A 295 -21.31 39.33 10.76
CA THR A 295 -20.59 40.60 10.64
C THR A 295 -19.31 40.62 11.48
N SER A 296 -19.30 39.99 12.67
CA SER A 296 -18.12 39.95 13.52
C SER A 296 -17.00 39.11 12.91
N LEU A 297 -17.35 37.96 12.30
CA LEU A 297 -16.38 37.17 11.55
C LEU A 297 -15.86 37.92 10.33
N LEU A 298 -16.75 38.60 9.59
CA LEU A 298 -16.39 39.36 8.41
C LEU A 298 -15.41 40.51 8.74
N GLU A 299 -15.67 41.24 9.82
CA GLU A 299 -14.77 42.29 10.33
C GLU A 299 -13.43 41.72 10.81
N GLY A 300 -13.46 40.60 11.53
CA GLY A 300 -12.25 39.89 11.95
C GLY A 300 -11.39 39.42 10.79
N LEU A 301 -12.03 38.92 9.72
CA LEU A 301 -11.36 38.56 8.47
C LEU A 301 -10.72 39.79 7.82
N ARG A 302 -11.47 40.89 7.66
CA ARG A 302 -10.94 42.15 7.10
C ARG A 302 -9.73 42.65 7.90
N ALA A 303 -9.81 42.63 9.23
CA ALA A 303 -8.71 43.02 10.12
C ALA A 303 -7.49 42.09 9.97
N ARG A 304 -7.70 40.77 9.82
CA ARG A 304 -6.62 39.80 9.59
C ARG A 304 -5.90 40.05 8.27
N PHE A 305 -6.62 40.29 7.18
CA PHE A 305 -6.01 40.64 5.89
C PHE A 305 -5.23 41.97 5.97
N ALA A 306 -5.80 42.98 6.65
CA ALA A 306 -5.15 44.27 6.87
C ALA A 306 -3.83 44.15 7.67
N ARG A 307 -3.77 43.26 8.67
CA ARG A 307 -2.53 42.97 9.43
C ARG A 307 -1.39 42.47 8.52
N TYR A 308 -1.72 41.78 7.44
CA TYR A 308 -0.76 41.34 6.42
C TYR A 308 -0.60 42.34 5.26
N ARG A 309 -1.09 43.57 5.41
CA ARG A 309 -1.08 44.63 4.39
C ARG A 309 -1.74 44.20 3.07
N ARG A 310 -2.79 43.39 3.16
CA ARG A 310 -3.59 42.94 2.02
C ARG A 310 -5.03 43.43 2.15
N VAL A 311 -5.63 43.76 1.02
CA VAL A 311 -7.09 43.95 0.93
C VAL A 311 -7.73 42.57 0.77
N MET A 312 -8.78 42.31 1.55
CA MET A 312 -9.52 41.05 1.47
C MET A 312 -10.31 40.99 0.15
N ALA A 313 -10.21 39.89 -0.59
CA ALA A 313 -11.00 39.70 -1.80
C ALA A 313 -12.46 39.38 -1.44
N PRO A 314 -13.45 39.80 -2.26
CA PRO A 314 -14.87 39.52 -2.00
C PRO A 314 -15.20 38.04 -1.83
N VAL A 315 -14.46 37.16 -2.51
CA VAL A 315 -14.63 35.70 -2.40
C VAL A 315 -14.41 35.18 -0.96
N ASN A 316 -13.59 35.87 -0.16
CA ASN A 316 -13.36 35.49 1.24
C ASN A 316 -14.57 35.79 2.14
N GLU A 317 -15.52 36.63 1.72
CA GLU A 317 -16.70 36.95 2.54
C GLU A 317 -17.55 35.71 2.83
N LYS A 318 -17.57 34.73 1.93
CA LYS A 318 -18.20 33.42 2.12
C LYS A 318 -17.69 32.69 3.37
N GLN A 319 -16.44 32.93 3.78
CA GLN A 319 -15.87 32.33 4.99
C GLN A 319 -16.48 32.88 6.29
N ALA A 320 -17.25 33.97 6.21
CA ALA A 320 -18.05 34.52 7.31
C ALA A 320 -19.51 34.01 7.30
N ASP A 321 -19.88 33.11 6.38
CA ASP A 321 -21.21 32.51 6.37
C ASP A 321 -21.31 31.39 7.41
N VAL A 322 -22.35 31.50 8.24
CA VAL A 322 -22.61 30.62 9.37
C VAL A 322 -23.98 30.01 9.19
N ILE A 323 -24.09 28.70 9.41
CA ILE A 323 -25.39 28.00 9.40
C ILE A 323 -26.26 28.59 10.51
N GLU A 324 -27.53 28.85 10.21
CA GLU A 324 -28.46 29.38 11.21
C GLU A 324 -28.50 28.51 12.48
N GLY A 325 -28.28 29.14 13.64
CA GLY A 325 -28.18 28.46 14.93
C GLY A 325 -26.87 27.73 15.19
N ALA A 326 -25.85 27.88 14.33
CA ALA A 326 -24.51 27.38 14.61
C ALA A 326 -23.72 28.30 15.53
N VAL A 327 -22.91 27.68 16.38
CA VAL A 327 -21.87 28.33 17.17
C VAL A 327 -20.60 28.35 16.34
N VAL A 328 -19.98 29.52 16.28
CA VAL A 328 -18.70 29.71 15.59
C VAL A 328 -17.56 29.17 16.46
N LEU A 329 -16.67 28.39 15.85
CA LEU A 329 -15.43 27.91 16.45
C LEU A 329 -14.25 28.73 15.90
N PRO A 330 -13.66 29.64 16.69
CA PRO A 330 -12.59 30.51 16.20
C PRO A 330 -11.38 29.72 15.69
N ASN A 331 -10.85 30.14 14.54
CA ASN A 331 -9.62 29.62 13.96
C ASN A 331 -8.50 30.66 14.08
N ALA A 332 -7.57 30.45 15.02
CA ALA A 332 -6.44 31.35 15.21
C ALA A 332 -5.41 31.27 14.06
N ARG A 333 -5.32 30.12 13.38
CA ARG A 333 -4.24 29.79 12.44
C ARG A 333 -4.62 29.97 10.98
N GLY A 334 -5.90 30.03 10.64
CA GLY A 334 -6.39 30.31 9.29
C GLY A 334 -7.47 31.38 9.23
N THR A 335 -8.11 31.49 8.06
CA THR A 335 -9.24 32.40 7.83
C THR A 335 -10.59 31.71 7.99
N ALA A 336 -10.68 30.40 7.70
CA ALA A 336 -11.93 29.65 7.81
C ALA A 336 -12.23 29.31 9.27
N ALA A 337 -13.25 29.96 9.87
CA ALA A 337 -13.75 29.55 11.17
C ALA A 337 -14.50 28.22 11.08
N GLY A 338 -14.41 27.40 12.12
CA GLY A 338 -15.20 26.19 12.25
C GLY A 338 -16.61 26.51 12.71
N GLN A 339 -17.49 25.51 12.65
CA GLN A 339 -18.88 25.65 13.09
C GLN A 339 -19.32 24.43 13.88
N TYR A 340 -20.14 24.65 14.90
CA TYR A 340 -20.73 23.63 15.75
C TYR A 340 -22.25 23.80 15.77
N LEU A 341 -22.98 22.70 15.58
CA LEU A 341 -24.43 22.65 15.75
C LEU A 341 -24.83 21.44 16.59
N GLU A 342 -25.90 21.62 17.35
CA GLU A 342 -26.63 20.53 17.99
C GLU A 342 -28.03 20.41 17.42
N ARG A 343 -28.44 19.20 17.07
CA ARG A 343 -29.79 18.89 16.59
C ARG A 343 -30.23 17.50 17.07
N ASP A 344 -31.41 17.41 17.67
CA ASP A 344 -32.02 16.14 18.09
C ASP A 344 -31.05 15.28 18.93
N GLY A 345 -30.31 15.95 19.82
CA GLY A 345 -29.29 15.32 20.65
C GLY A 345 -28.03 14.84 19.89
N ARG A 346 -27.77 15.32 18.67
CA ARG A 346 -26.58 14.99 17.88
C ARG A 346 -25.70 16.21 17.66
N LEU A 347 -24.39 16.00 17.68
CA LEU A 347 -23.39 17.03 17.52
C LEU A 347 -22.86 17.01 16.07
N LEU A 348 -22.82 18.17 15.42
CA LEU A 348 -22.21 18.36 14.11
C LEU A 348 -21.10 19.40 14.20
N PHE A 349 -19.90 19.03 13.76
CA PHE A 349 -18.74 19.90 13.69
C PHE A 349 -18.24 20.05 12.26
N LEU A 350 -18.01 21.27 11.82
CA LEU A 350 -17.35 21.60 10.55
C LEU A 350 -16.00 22.22 10.86
N LEU A 351 -14.93 21.60 10.37
CA LEU A 351 -13.54 21.98 10.64
C LEU A 351 -12.76 22.23 9.35
N PRO A 352 -11.71 23.08 9.38
CA PRO A 352 -10.87 23.32 8.21
C PRO A 352 -10.13 22.04 7.79
N GLY A 353 -9.70 21.98 6.52
CA GLY A 353 -8.95 20.85 5.97
C GLY A 353 -7.48 20.77 6.41
N PRO A 354 -6.70 21.87 6.44
CA PRO A 354 -5.29 21.81 6.82
C PRO A 354 -5.07 21.31 8.25
N PRO A 355 -4.23 20.28 8.49
CA PRO A 355 -4.00 19.73 9.83
C PRO A 355 -3.52 20.76 10.86
N VAL A 356 -2.67 21.70 10.42
CA VAL A 356 -2.12 22.77 11.28
C VAL A 356 -3.20 23.71 11.84
N GLU A 357 -4.35 23.80 11.19
CA GLU A 357 -5.54 24.54 11.63
C GLU A 357 -6.53 23.63 12.36
N MET A 358 -6.80 22.46 11.78
CA MET A 358 -7.80 21.50 12.27
C MET A 358 -7.45 20.93 13.65
N GLN A 359 -6.23 20.43 13.84
CA GLN A 359 -5.82 19.76 15.07
C GLN A 359 -6.00 20.63 16.34
N PRO A 360 -5.48 21.87 16.41
CA PRO A 360 -5.66 22.70 17.61
C PRO A 360 -7.13 23.11 17.85
N MET A 361 -7.92 23.28 16.79
CA MET A 361 -9.36 23.55 16.93
C MET A 361 -10.07 22.31 17.48
N PHE A 362 -9.73 21.13 16.96
CA PHE A 362 -10.29 19.88 17.42
C PHE A 362 -9.97 19.65 18.90
N ASP A 363 -8.70 19.70 19.30
CA ASP A 363 -8.30 19.42 20.68
C ASP A 363 -8.81 20.45 21.68
N GLY A 364 -8.77 21.73 21.31
CA GLY A 364 -9.11 22.82 22.22
C GLY A 364 -10.60 23.11 22.33
N GLN A 365 -11.39 22.82 21.28
CA GLN A 365 -12.78 23.28 21.19
C GLN A 365 -13.78 22.14 20.93
N VAL A 366 -13.43 21.13 20.13
CA VAL A 366 -14.35 20.02 19.80
C VAL A 366 -14.27 18.91 20.83
N LEU A 367 -13.06 18.43 21.14
CA LEU A 367 -12.85 17.29 22.01
C LEU A 367 -13.46 17.49 23.42
N PRO A 368 -13.39 18.66 24.07
CA PRO A 368 -14.05 18.87 25.37
C PRO A 368 -15.57 18.75 25.30
N LEU A 369 -16.21 19.24 24.22
CA LEU A 369 -17.65 19.15 24.03
C LEU A 369 -18.09 17.71 23.78
N VAL A 370 -17.32 16.97 22.99
CA VAL A 370 -17.57 15.54 22.72
C VAL A 370 -17.35 14.71 23.98
N ALA A 371 -16.28 14.99 24.74
CA ALA A 371 -15.98 14.30 26.01
C ALA A 371 -17.07 14.52 27.06
N ALA A 372 -17.64 15.72 27.15
CA ALA A 372 -18.76 15.99 28.05
C ALA A 372 -20.03 15.18 27.70
N ARG A 373 -20.15 14.72 26.45
CA ARG A 373 -21.31 13.97 25.95
C ARG A 373 -21.10 12.45 25.97
N ALA A 374 -19.87 12.00 25.80
CA ALA A 374 -19.50 10.61 25.97
C ALA A 374 -19.56 10.26 27.46
N ALA A 375 -20.58 9.53 27.88
CA ALA A 375 -20.97 9.28 29.27
C ALA A 375 -19.94 8.46 30.10
N GLY A 376 -18.72 8.96 30.27
CA GLY A 376 -17.69 8.36 31.13
C GLY A 376 -17.17 7.00 30.69
N ALA A 377 -17.60 6.49 29.53
CA ALA A 377 -17.06 5.25 28.98
C ALA A 377 -15.60 5.46 28.56
N VAL A 378 -14.74 4.49 28.87
CA VAL A 378 -13.33 4.46 28.48
C VAL A 378 -13.17 3.40 27.39
N LEU A 379 -12.54 3.77 26.28
CA LEU A 379 -12.09 2.84 25.26
C LEU A 379 -10.57 2.63 25.40
N ARG A 380 -10.16 1.42 25.76
CA ARG A 380 -8.75 1.04 25.84
C ARG A 380 -8.43 -0.01 24.79
N THR A 381 -7.27 0.12 24.16
CA THR A 381 -6.76 -0.87 23.21
C THR A 381 -5.40 -1.36 23.64
N ARG A 382 -5.25 -2.68 23.73
CA ARG A 382 -3.97 -3.37 23.89
C ARG A 382 -3.61 -4.07 22.59
N VAL A 383 -2.36 -3.93 22.16
CA VAL A 383 -1.88 -4.49 20.89
C VAL A 383 -0.87 -5.59 21.19
N LEU A 384 -1.25 -6.83 20.93
CA LEU A 384 -0.33 -7.96 20.97
C LEU A 384 0.29 -8.11 19.59
N LYS A 385 1.62 -8.08 19.47
CA LYS A 385 2.32 -8.33 18.21
C LYS A 385 2.97 -9.71 18.23
N ILE A 386 2.71 -10.48 17.17
CA ILE A 386 3.06 -11.90 17.03
C ILE A 386 4.04 -12.07 15.87
N ALA A 387 5.11 -12.82 16.11
CA ALA A 387 6.08 -13.17 15.08
C ALA A 387 5.96 -14.66 14.67
N SER A 388 6.37 -14.95 13.43
CA SER A 388 6.49 -16.33 12.92
C SER A 388 5.21 -17.17 12.95
N MET A 389 4.04 -16.55 12.74
CA MET A 389 2.76 -17.24 12.49
C MET A 389 2.03 -16.55 11.34
N SER A 390 1.27 -17.31 10.55
CA SER A 390 0.37 -16.72 9.57
C SER A 390 -0.91 -16.21 10.24
N GLU A 391 -1.64 -15.33 9.54
CA GLU A 391 -2.95 -14.83 10.01
C GLU A 391 -3.91 -15.97 10.32
N SER A 392 -4.00 -16.97 9.44
CA SER A 392 -4.86 -18.15 9.62
C SER A 392 -4.47 -18.98 10.83
N ASP A 393 -3.16 -19.14 11.10
CA ASP A 393 -2.69 -19.90 12.27
C ASP A 393 -3.04 -19.17 13.56
N VAL A 394 -2.89 -17.84 13.58
CA VAL A 394 -3.26 -17.01 14.73
C VAL A 394 -4.77 -17.08 14.95
N GLU A 395 -5.59 -16.82 13.93
CA GLU A 395 -7.06 -16.93 13.99
C GLU A 395 -7.48 -18.31 14.52
N GLN A 396 -6.95 -19.40 13.96
CA GLN A 396 -7.29 -20.76 14.40
C GLN A 396 -6.95 -20.99 15.88
N ALA A 397 -5.83 -20.45 16.35
CA ALA A 397 -5.40 -20.58 17.75
C ALA A 397 -6.27 -19.75 18.70
N VAL A 398 -6.60 -18.51 18.34
CA VAL A 398 -7.21 -17.54 19.28
C VAL A 398 -8.71 -17.35 19.15
N ALA A 399 -9.30 -17.69 18.01
CA ALA A 399 -10.73 -17.54 17.78
C ALA A 399 -11.63 -18.25 18.77
N PRO A 400 -11.35 -19.50 19.20
CA PRO A 400 -12.14 -20.14 20.24
C PRO A 400 -12.15 -19.38 21.57
N LEU A 401 -11.14 -18.56 21.84
CA LEU A 401 -11.07 -17.73 23.04
C LEU A 401 -11.81 -16.41 22.86
N TYR A 402 -11.40 -15.55 21.92
CA TYR A 402 -12.00 -14.21 21.88
C TYR A 402 -13.49 -14.25 21.52
N LYS A 403 -13.98 -15.32 20.88
CA LYS A 403 -15.42 -15.51 20.61
C LYS A 403 -16.25 -15.74 21.88
N THR A 404 -15.65 -16.08 23.01
CA THR A 404 -16.36 -16.17 24.30
C THR A 404 -16.56 -14.79 24.94
N PHE A 405 -15.90 -13.75 24.42
CA PHE A 405 -16.02 -12.39 24.91
C PHE A 405 -16.89 -11.56 23.96
N THR A 406 -17.82 -10.80 24.54
CA THR A 406 -18.54 -9.75 23.80
C THR A 406 -17.82 -8.40 23.94
N ASN A 407 -17.20 -8.19 25.10
CA ASN A 407 -16.32 -7.08 25.43
C ASN A 407 -15.27 -7.63 26.40
N PRO A 408 -13.97 -7.58 26.09
CA PRO A 408 -13.35 -6.92 24.94
C PRO A 408 -13.62 -7.63 23.61
N TRP A 409 -13.44 -6.91 22.51
CA TRP A 409 -13.43 -7.49 21.15
C TRP A 409 -12.03 -7.46 20.55
N THR A 410 -11.79 -8.36 19.59
CA THR A 410 -10.49 -8.54 18.94
C THR A 410 -10.57 -8.19 17.46
N THR A 411 -9.57 -7.47 16.97
CA THR A 411 -9.32 -7.29 15.53
C THR A 411 -7.95 -7.87 15.21
N ILE A 412 -7.87 -8.65 14.13
CA ILE A 412 -6.63 -9.24 13.65
C ILE A 412 -6.14 -8.45 12.44
N LEU A 413 -4.90 -7.99 12.48
CA LEU A 413 -4.24 -7.32 11.35
C LEU A 413 -3.03 -8.13 10.89
N SER A 414 -2.89 -8.25 9.58
CA SER A 414 -1.83 -9.00 8.93
C SER A 414 -0.85 -8.05 8.27
N ASN A 415 0.40 -8.08 8.73
CA ASN A 415 1.48 -7.24 8.25
C ASN A 415 2.64 -8.12 7.72
N PRO A 416 3.50 -7.64 6.81
CA PRO A 416 4.59 -8.47 6.28
C PRO A 416 5.52 -9.04 7.36
N GLY A 417 5.38 -10.34 7.66
CA GLY A 417 6.20 -11.05 8.64
C GLY A 417 5.68 -11.01 10.09
N GLN A 418 4.52 -10.40 10.35
CA GLN A 418 3.91 -10.34 11.67
C GLN A 418 2.38 -10.28 11.63
N VAL A 419 1.75 -10.68 12.73
CA VAL A 419 0.31 -10.53 12.95
C VAL A 419 0.11 -9.69 14.20
N GLU A 420 -0.93 -8.87 14.22
CA GLU A 420 -1.28 -8.03 15.37
C GLU A 420 -2.70 -8.35 15.84
N LEU A 421 -2.85 -8.53 17.15
CA LEU A 421 -4.15 -8.65 17.80
C LEU A 421 -4.44 -7.36 18.56
N HIS A 422 -5.42 -6.61 18.06
CA HIS A 422 -5.90 -5.38 18.67
C HIS A 422 -7.09 -5.73 19.55
N LEU A 423 -6.83 -5.81 20.85
CA LEU A 423 -7.84 -6.08 21.87
C LEU A 423 -8.40 -4.76 22.34
N THR A 424 -9.69 -4.51 22.15
CA THR A 424 -10.33 -3.26 22.60
C THR A 424 -11.39 -3.58 23.65
N ALA A 425 -11.28 -2.92 24.80
CA ALA A 425 -12.27 -2.97 25.87
C ALA A 425 -12.96 -1.62 26.01
N GLU A 426 -14.23 -1.70 26.34
CA GLU A 426 -15.07 -0.59 26.75
C GLU A 426 -15.46 -0.80 28.22
N ALA A 427 -15.35 0.21 29.07
CA ALA A 427 -15.71 0.11 30.49
C ALA A 427 -16.03 1.48 31.10
N ALA A 428 -16.55 1.51 32.32
CA ALA A 428 -16.84 2.77 33.02
C ALA A 428 -15.59 3.42 33.64
N SER A 429 -14.46 2.69 33.67
CA SER A 429 -13.17 3.17 34.21
C SER A 429 -12.00 2.56 33.44
N VAL A 430 -10.82 3.18 33.55
CA VAL A 430 -9.59 2.66 32.95
C VAL A 430 -9.23 1.31 33.57
N GLU A 431 -9.37 1.19 34.89
CA GLU A 431 -9.05 0.01 35.68
C GLU A 431 -9.90 -1.20 35.24
N GLU A 432 -11.20 -0.99 35.05
CA GLU A 432 -12.10 -2.04 34.57
C GLU A 432 -11.79 -2.44 33.12
N ALA A 433 -11.49 -1.48 32.25
CA ALA A 433 -11.09 -1.78 30.87
C ALA A 433 -9.79 -2.59 30.82
N GLU A 434 -8.77 -2.21 31.60
CA GLU A 434 -7.50 -2.92 31.67
C GLU A 434 -7.66 -4.32 32.28
N ALA A 435 -8.54 -4.51 33.28
CA ALA A 435 -8.84 -5.83 33.84
C ALA A 435 -9.45 -6.78 32.81
N ARG A 436 -10.41 -6.29 32.02
CA ARG A 436 -11.03 -7.03 30.90
C ARG A 436 -10.01 -7.39 29.82
N LEU A 437 -9.15 -6.43 29.43
CA LEU A 437 -8.07 -6.66 28.47
C LEU A 437 -7.07 -7.70 28.98
N GLU A 438 -6.72 -7.63 30.26
CA GLU A 438 -5.76 -8.54 30.89
C GLU A 438 -6.29 -9.97 30.97
N GLU A 439 -7.58 -10.18 31.25
CA GLU A 439 -8.20 -11.50 31.21
C GLU A 439 -8.06 -12.14 29.81
N LEU A 440 -8.42 -11.39 28.76
CA LEU A 440 -8.30 -11.88 27.39
C LEU A 440 -6.83 -12.08 26.99
N ALA A 441 -5.97 -11.10 27.27
CA ALA A 441 -4.54 -11.14 26.93
C ALA A 441 -3.82 -12.32 27.59
N ARG A 442 -4.19 -12.67 28.84
CA ARG A 442 -3.67 -13.86 29.51
C ARG A 442 -4.01 -15.14 28.76
N GLY A 443 -5.27 -15.31 28.37
CA GLY A 443 -5.67 -16.46 27.57
C GLY A 443 -5.01 -16.50 26.18
N MET A 444 -4.67 -15.34 25.61
CA MET A 444 -3.89 -15.23 24.38
C MET A 444 -2.45 -15.67 24.58
N ARG A 445 -1.81 -15.27 25.68
CA ARG A 445 -0.44 -15.68 26.03
C ARG A 445 -0.30 -17.19 26.10
N ASP A 446 -1.26 -17.85 26.74
CA ASP A 446 -1.25 -19.31 26.88
C ASP A 446 -1.30 -19.99 25.50
N ARG A 447 -2.17 -19.50 24.61
CA ARG A 447 -2.36 -20.06 23.24
C ARG A 447 -1.23 -19.71 22.28
N LEU A 448 -0.54 -18.59 22.50
CA LEU A 448 0.52 -18.06 21.64
C LEU A 448 1.89 -18.06 22.34
N THR A 449 2.13 -19.07 23.19
CA THR A 449 3.31 -19.15 24.06
C THR A 449 4.61 -18.93 23.28
N GLY A 450 5.38 -17.92 23.71
CA GLY A 450 6.68 -17.56 23.12
C GLY A 450 6.61 -16.93 21.72
N ARG A 451 5.43 -16.66 21.17
CA ARG A 451 5.22 -16.04 19.84
C ARG A 451 4.87 -14.54 19.94
N ILE A 452 4.26 -14.13 21.04
CA ILE A 452 4.02 -12.70 21.35
C ILE A 452 5.37 -12.07 21.70
N TYR A 453 5.75 -11.03 20.98
CA TYR A 453 6.99 -10.29 21.23
C TYR A 453 6.74 -8.89 21.82
N SER A 454 5.51 -8.39 21.77
CA SER A 454 5.11 -7.08 22.30
C SER A 454 3.65 -7.10 22.71
N GLU A 455 3.33 -6.44 23.83
CA GLU A 455 1.95 -6.25 24.33
C GLU A 455 1.53 -4.77 24.37
N ASP A 456 2.47 -3.85 24.12
CA ASP A 456 2.28 -2.40 24.11
C ASP A 456 2.46 -1.82 22.71
N GLY A 457 2.49 -2.68 21.68
CA GLY A 457 2.61 -2.27 20.29
C GLY A 457 4.02 -1.89 19.83
N ARG A 458 5.07 -2.01 20.67
CA ARG A 458 6.47 -1.84 20.22
C ARG A 458 6.83 -2.77 19.08
N ASP A 459 7.58 -2.26 18.10
CA ASP A 459 8.09 -3.05 16.99
C ASP A 459 9.25 -3.96 17.40
N LEU A 460 9.44 -5.05 16.65
CA LEU A 460 10.44 -6.05 16.94
C LEU A 460 11.90 -5.53 17.03
N PRO A 461 12.36 -4.57 16.18
CA PRO A 461 13.68 -3.95 16.37
C PRO A 461 13.86 -3.30 17.74
N VAL A 462 12.82 -2.65 18.28
CA VAL A 462 12.84 -2.02 19.61
C VAL A 462 12.98 -3.08 20.70
N VAL A 463 12.22 -4.17 20.59
CA VAL A 463 12.28 -5.29 21.55
C VAL A 463 13.66 -5.94 21.53
N VAL A 464 14.24 -6.18 20.35
CA VAL A 464 15.59 -6.72 20.19
C VAL A 464 16.64 -5.78 20.79
N ALA A 465 16.56 -4.48 20.49
CA ALA A 465 17.48 -3.48 21.03
C ALA A 465 17.48 -3.47 22.56
N MET A 466 16.31 -3.55 23.19
CA MET A 466 16.19 -3.62 24.64
C MET A 466 16.87 -4.86 25.22
N LEU A 467 16.63 -6.04 24.62
CA LEU A 467 17.23 -7.29 25.07
C LEU A 467 18.76 -7.30 24.93
N LEU A 468 19.29 -6.74 23.84
CA LEU A 468 20.74 -6.64 23.63
C LEU A 468 21.39 -5.69 24.64
N ARG A 469 20.76 -4.52 24.90
CA ARG A 469 21.25 -3.56 25.89
C ARG A 469 21.24 -4.13 27.31
N GLU A 470 20.15 -4.77 27.70
CA GLU A 470 20.01 -5.40 29.01
C GLU A 470 21.11 -6.45 29.25
N ARG A 471 21.45 -7.20 28.19
CA ARG A 471 22.51 -8.21 28.22
C ARG A 471 23.91 -7.67 27.90
N LYS A 472 24.04 -6.38 27.57
CA LYS A 472 25.29 -5.71 27.15
C LYS A 472 25.98 -6.43 25.98
N LEU A 473 25.21 -6.84 24.97
CA LEU A 473 25.73 -7.57 23.81
C LEU A 473 25.89 -6.65 22.60
N GLY A 474 27.08 -6.72 21.98
CA GLY A 474 27.35 -6.16 20.66
C GLY A 474 26.84 -7.07 19.52
N LEU A 475 26.38 -6.45 18.45
CA LEU A 475 25.79 -7.07 17.27
C LEU A 475 26.51 -6.60 16.00
N ALA A 476 26.78 -7.55 15.10
CA ALA A 476 27.18 -7.28 13.73
C ALA A 476 26.24 -7.97 12.73
N LEU A 477 26.11 -7.40 11.54
CA LEU A 477 25.19 -7.89 10.51
C LEU A 477 25.95 -8.22 9.22
N ALA A 478 25.59 -9.31 8.54
CA ALA A 478 26.03 -9.65 7.19
C ALA A 478 24.82 -9.83 6.26
N GLU A 479 24.60 -8.87 5.37
CA GLU A 479 23.43 -8.81 4.51
C GLU A 479 23.79 -9.05 3.05
N SER A 480 23.08 -9.98 2.41
CA SER A 480 23.09 -10.14 0.95
C SER A 480 21.73 -9.70 0.38
N CYS A 481 20.73 -10.58 0.33
CA CYS A 481 19.47 -10.29 -0.39
C CYS A 481 18.63 -9.16 0.20
N THR A 482 18.84 -8.81 1.48
CA THR A 482 18.17 -7.68 2.15
C THR A 482 18.80 -6.33 1.82
N GLY A 483 20.07 -6.31 1.42
CA GLY A 483 20.74 -5.10 0.90
C GLY A 483 20.86 -3.97 1.91
N GLY A 484 21.08 -4.27 3.20
CA GLY A 484 21.19 -3.26 4.26
C GLY A 484 19.87 -2.93 4.97
N LEU A 485 18.77 -3.60 4.60
CA LEU A 485 17.45 -3.35 5.20
C LEU A 485 17.41 -3.74 6.68
N LEU A 486 18.10 -4.81 7.10
CA LEU A 486 18.13 -5.18 8.52
C LEU A 486 18.87 -4.13 9.34
N ALA A 487 20.01 -3.65 8.85
CA ALA A 487 20.74 -2.55 9.47
C ALA A 487 19.86 -1.29 9.57
N ALA A 488 19.21 -0.89 8.47
CA ALA A 488 18.32 0.27 8.44
C ALA A 488 17.24 0.20 9.53
N ARG A 489 16.53 -0.93 9.64
CA ARG A 489 15.48 -1.14 10.65
C ARG A 489 16.00 -1.09 12.09
N LEU A 490 17.23 -1.54 12.35
CA LEU A 490 17.83 -1.47 13.68
C LEU A 490 18.31 -0.04 14.00
N THR A 491 18.82 0.69 13.01
CA THR A 491 19.28 2.09 13.17
C THR A 491 18.15 3.10 13.28
N GLU A 492 16.92 2.75 12.90
CA GLU A 492 15.72 3.55 13.20
C GLU A 492 15.44 3.64 14.71
N VAL A 493 15.94 2.69 15.50
CA VAL A 493 15.78 2.71 16.97
C VAL A 493 16.79 3.69 17.58
N PRO A 494 16.34 4.72 18.33
CA PRO A 494 17.26 5.65 18.98
C PRO A 494 18.30 4.96 19.87
N GLY A 495 19.56 5.39 19.75
CA GLY A 495 20.71 4.82 20.45
C GLY A 495 21.19 3.47 19.90
N ALA A 496 20.89 3.13 18.64
CA ALA A 496 21.34 1.89 18.02
C ALA A 496 22.85 1.62 18.15
N SER A 497 23.67 2.67 18.27
CA SER A 497 25.12 2.58 18.53
C SER A 497 25.50 1.83 19.80
N ASP A 498 24.60 1.67 20.77
CA ASP A 498 24.89 0.96 22.02
C ASP A 498 25.04 -0.56 21.82
N PHE A 499 24.47 -1.10 20.76
CA PHE A 499 24.43 -2.55 20.51
C PHE A 499 24.77 -2.92 19.07
N LEU A 500 24.58 -2.05 18.07
CA LEU A 500 24.91 -2.33 16.68
C LEU A 500 26.26 -1.70 16.32
N GLU A 501 27.30 -2.53 16.25
CA GLU A 501 28.67 -2.08 15.97
C GLU A 501 28.92 -1.92 14.46
N ARG A 502 28.43 -2.86 13.65
CA ARG A 502 28.72 -2.87 12.21
C ARG A 502 27.72 -3.65 11.37
N GLY A 503 27.49 -3.18 10.14
CA GLY A 503 26.80 -3.92 9.10
C GLY A 503 27.68 -4.10 7.86
N TYR A 504 27.69 -5.31 7.31
CA TYR A 504 28.37 -5.68 6.07
C TYR A 504 27.35 -6.00 5.00
N VAL A 505 27.27 -5.21 3.94
CA VAL A 505 26.45 -5.54 2.76
C VAL A 505 27.30 -6.33 1.77
N SER A 506 27.39 -7.64 1.97
CA SER A 506 28.17 -8.57 1.14
C SER A 506 27.35 -9.09 -0.06
N TYR A 507 26.94 -8.16 -0.94
CA TYR A 507 25.98 -8.44 -2.01
C TYR A 507 26.51 -9.39 -3.10
N SER A 508 27.82 -9.35 -3.37
CA SER A 508 28.48 -10.24 -4.34
C SER A 508 29.24 -11.40 -3.66
N ASN A 509 29.54 -12.47 -4.40
CA ASN A 509 30.39 -13.56 -3.90
C ASN A 509 31.77 -13.04 -3.48
N ARG A 510 32.36 -12.17 -4.30
CA ARG A 510 33.62 -11.49 -3.98
C ARG A 510 33.53 -10.73 -2.66
N SER A 511 32.47 -9.97 -2.42
CA SER A 511 32.29 -9.23 -1.15
C SER A 511 32.12 -10.16 0.05
N LYS A 512 31.53 -11.35 -0.11
CA LYS A 512 31.45 -12.37 0.95
C LYS A 512 32.86 -12.89 1.30
N ILE A 513 33.71 -13.08 0.29
CA ILE A 513 35.09 -13.51 0.48
C ILE A 513 35.92 -12.38 1.11
N ASP A 514 35.96 -11.20 0.47
CA ASP A 514 36.84 -10.09 0.85
C ASP A 514 36.51 -9.52 2.23
N LEU A 515 35.23 -9.37 2.58
CA LEU A 515 34.82 -8.69 3.81
C LEU A 515 34.60 -9.64 5.00
N LEU A 516 34.16 -10.89 4.72
CA LEU A 516 33.73 -11.83 5.75
C LEU A 516 34.61 -13.09 5.80
N GLY A 517 35.55 -13.25 4.87
CA GLY A 517 36.45 -14.41 4.82
C GLY A 517 35.70 -15.71 4.52
N VAL A 518 34.60 -15.66 3.76
CA VAL A 518 33.93 -16.89 3.29
C VAL A 518 34.84 -17.61 2.30
N ASP A 519 35.08 -18.91 2.52
CA ASP A 519 35.91 -19.73 1.64
C ASP A 519 35.32 -19.77 0.21
N PRO A 520 36.09 -19.36 -0.83
CA PRO A 520 35.66 -19.49 -2.21
C PRO A 520 35.22 -20.90 -2.59
N ALA A 521 35.92 -21.94 -2.10
CA ALA A 521 35.60 -23.34 -2.39
C ALA A 521 34.26 -23.77 -1.79
N LEU A 522 33.83 -23.14 -0.68
CA LEU A 522 32.50 -23.35 -0.11
C LEU A 522 31.41 -22.80 -1.04
N ILE A 523 31.60 -21.58 -1.56
CA ILE A 523 30.64 -20.96 -2.49
C ILE A 523 30.55 -21.76 -3.79
N GLU A 524 31.67 -22.23 -4.33
CA GLU A 524 31.68 -23.07 -5.53
C GLU A 524 30.92 -24.39 -5.33
N ARG A 525 31.09 -25.03 -4.16
CA ARG A 525 30.49 -26.33 -3.87
C ARG A 525 28.98 -26.27 -3.63
N VAL A 526 28.50 -25.32 -2.81
CA VAL A 526 27.08 -25.30 -2.37
C VAL A 526 26.30 -24.07 -2.85
N GLY A 527 26.96 -23.11 -3.47
CA GLY A 527 26.40 -21.83 -3.91
C GLY A 527 26.20 -20.83 -2.77
N ALA A 528 26.14 -19.54 -3.12
CA ALA A 528 26.05 -18.43 -2.16
C ALA A 528 24.72 -18.38 -1.36
N VAL A 529 23.69 -19.07 -1.83
CA VAL A 529 22.40 -19.23 -1.14
C VAL A 529 22.36 -20.65 -0.58
N SER A 530 22.88 -20.81 0.63
CA SER A 530 23.00 -22.07 1.36
C SER A 530 23.12 -21.79 2.85
N GLU A 531 22.89 -22.81 3.68
CA GLU A 531 23.03 -22.71 5.13
C GLU A 531 24.50 -22.47 5.51
N GLU A 532 25.42 -23.18 4.86
CA GLU A 532 26.85 -23.13 5.14
C GLU A 532 27.43 -21.76 4.85
N VAL A 533 27.01 -21.13 3.74
CA VAL A 533 27.44 -19.76 3.43
C VAL A 533 26.80 -18.75 4.39
N ALA A 534 25.54 -18.93 4.79
CA ALA A 534 24.92 -18.05 5.79
C ALA A 534 25.68 -18.09 7.12
N ARG A 535 26.05 -19.29 7.59
CA ARG A 535 26.85 -19.49 8.80
C ARG A 535 28.23 -18.85 8.68
N ALA A 536 28.94 -19.13 7.58
CA ALA A 536 30.25 -18.54 7.32
C ALA A 536 30.21 -17.00 7.27
N MET A 537 29.15 -16.42 6.70
CA MET A 537 28.92 -14.97 6.72
C MET A 537 28.73 -14.42 8.14
N ALA A 538 27.94 -15.08 8.98
CA ALA A 538 27.72 -14.65 10.36
C ALA A 538 29.02 -14.71 11.18
N ASP A 539 29.76 -15.82 11.08
CA ASP A 539 31.05 -16.00 11.74
C ASP A 539 32.10 -14.98 11.27
N GLY A 540 32.14 -14.72 9.97
CA GLY A 540 32.98 -13.69 9.39
C GLY A 540 32.69 -12.32 9.95
N ALA A 541 31.41 -11.92 9.98
CA ALA A 541 30.98 -10.63 10.51
C ALA A 541 31.31 -10.49 11.99
N ARG A 542 31.05 -11.54 12.79
CA ARG A 542 31.35 -11.57 14.22
C ARG A 542 32.85 -11.35 14.48
N ARG A 543 33.72 -12.12 13.81
CA ARG A 543 35.18 -12.00 13.97
C ARG A 543 35.69 -10.63 13.52
N ALA A 544 35.23 -10.14 12.37
CA ALA A 544 35.70 -8.88 11.79
C ALA A 544 35.24 -7.66 12.60
N ALA A 545 34.04 -7.70 13.19
CA ALA A 545 33.53 -6.63 14.05
C ALA A 545 33.92 -6.76 15.53
N ARG A 546 34.44 -7.93 15.96
CA ARG A 546 34.82 -8.23 17.36
C ARG A 546 33.65 -8.06 18.34
N VAL A 547 32.49 -8.57 17.96
CA VAL A 547 31.25 -8.48 18.73
C VAL A 547 30.81 -9.82 19.31
N ASP A 548 29.86 -9.77 20.24
CA ASP A 548 29.34 -10.94 20.92
C ASP A 548 28.48 -11.82 19.99
N VAL A 549 27.65 -11.19 19.16
CA VAL A 549 26.66 -11.87 18.31
C VAL A 549 26.73 -11.31 16.88
N ALA A 550 26.53 -12.17 15.88
CA ALA A 550 26.31 -11.72 14.50
C ALA A 550 25.11 -12.40 13.86
N LEU A 551 24.44 -11.68 12.97
CA LEU A 551 23.37 -12.18 12.12
C LEU A 551 23.78 -12.14 10.65
N ALA A 552 23.41 -13.15 9.87
CA ALA A 552 23.60 -13.17 8.42
C ALA A 552 22.33 -13.54 7.67
N ILE A 553 22.15 -12.94 6.49
CA ILE A 553 21.02 -13.19 5.58
C ILE A 553 21.53 -13.37 4.15
N THR A 554 21.26 -14.53 3.55
CA THR A 554 21.49 -14.80 2.13
C THR A 554 20.28 -15.51 1.51
N GLY A 555 19.93 -15.21 0.26
CA GLY A 555 18.69 -15.71 -0.33
C GLY A 555 18.40 -15.19 -1.74
N VAL A 556 17.30 -15.66 -2.31
CA VAL A 556 16.79 -15.24 -3.62
C VAL A 556 15.54 -14.38 -3.41
N ALA A 557 15.69 -13.06 -3.46
CA ALA A 557 14.55 -12.14 -3.28
C ALA A 557 13.69 -11.97 -4.54
N GLY A 558 14.15 -12.38 -5.72
CA GLY A 558 13.40 -12.18 -6.98
C GLY A 558 13.46 -10.76 -7.54
N PRO A 559 12.72 -10.48 -8.64
CA PRO A 559 11.85 -11.43 -9.34
C PRO A 559 12.62 -12.49 -10.15
N SER A 560 13.87 -12.24 -10.50
CA SER A 560 14.79 -13.17 -11.17
C SER A 560 15.77 -13.85 -10.18
N GLY A 561 16.57 -14.79 -10.69
CA GLY A 561 17.61 -15.47 -9.93
C GLY A 561 17.16 -16.73 -9.18
N GLY A 562 15.89 -17.12 -9.32
CA GLY A 562 15.39 -18.40 -8.83
C GLY A 562 15.71 -19.55 -9.78
N THR A 563 15.97 -20.73 -9.23
CA THR A 563 16.05 -22.01 -9.94
C THR A 563 15.05 -23.00 -9.32
N PRO A 564 14.77 -24.16 -9.96
CA PRO A 564 13.91 -25.19 -9.35
C PRO A 564 14.40 -25.61 -7.95
N ASP A 565 15.71 -25.71 -7.74
CA ASP A 565 16.30 -26.09 -6.45
C ASP A 565 16.38 -24.92 -5.46
N LYS A 566 16.50 -23.68 -5.98
CA LYS A 566 16.62 -22.45 -5.18
C LYS A 566 15.62 -21.41 -5.67
N PRO A 567 14.31 -21.60 -5.41
CA PRO A 567 13.28 -20.71 -5.93
C PRO A 567 13.35 -19.31 -5.32
N VAL A 568 12.72 -18.35 -5.99
CA VAL A 568 12.45 -17.02 -5.41
C VAL A 568 11.68 -17.18 -4.10
N GLY A 569 12.13 -16.47 -3.06
CA GLY A 569 11.60 -16.59 -1.70
C GLY A 569 12.46 -17.44 -0.78
N LEU A 570 13.37 -18.27 -1.31
CA LEU A 570 14.31 -19.05 -0.49
C LEU A 570 15.34 -18.14 0.19
N VAL A 571 15.39 -18.19 1.52
CA VAL A 571 16.32 -17.40 2.35
C VAL A 571 16.90 -18.28 3.45
N PHE A 572 18.21 -18.14 3.68
CA PHE A 572 18.93 -18.69 4.81
C PHE A 572 19.32 -17.56 5.76
N LEU A 573 19.01 -17.76 7.03
CA LEU A 573 19.33 -16.87 8.14
C LEU A 573 20.29 -17.61 9.06
N ALA A 574 21.36 -16.96 9.51
CA ALA A 574 22.26 -17.53 10.51
C ALA A 574 22.51 -16.53 11.64
N MET A 575 22.72 -17.06 12.84
CA MET A 575 23.15 -16.32 14.02
C MET A 575 24.28 -17.11 14.67
N THR A 576 25.37 -16.43 15.03
CA THR A 576 26.48 -17.06 15.77
C THR A 576 26.94 -16.14 16.90
N GLY A 577 27.47 -16.74 17.98
CA GLY A 577 28.08 -15.99 19.08
C GLY A 577 27.60 -16.36 20.48
N ALA A 578 27.61 -15.39 21.38
CA ALA A 578 27.33 -15.59 22.81
C ALA A 578 25.91 -16.10 23.13
N LEU A 579 24.96 -15.89 22.21
CA LEU A 579 23.59 -16.43 22.30
C LEU A 579 23.43 -17.82 21.65
N GLY A 580 24.55 -18.47 21.35
CA GLY A 580 24.61 -19.75 20.66
C GLY A 580 24.62 -19.61 19.15
N GLU A 581 24.44 -20.74 18.49
CA GLU A 581 24.40 -20.84 17.03
C GLU A 581 23.02 -21.29 16.56
N ARG A 582 22.48 -20.60 15.56
CA ARG A 582 21.18 -20.92 14.95
C ARG A 582 21.26 -20.70 13.45
N VAL A 583 20.70 -21.64 12.69
CA VAL A 583 20.47 -21.46 11.26
C VAL A 583 19.00 -21.77 10.96
N ARG A 584 18.41 -20.97 10.07
CA ARG A 584 17.04 -21.14 9.62
C ARG A 584 16.96 -21.03 8.11
N ARG A 585 16.50 -22.10 7.47
CA ARG A 585 16.00 -22.08 6.09
C ARG A 585 14.55 -21.64 6.09
N ALA A 586 14.20 -20.67 5.27
CA ALA A 586 12.84 -20.16 5.14
C ALA A 586 12.48 -19.96 3.66
N HIS A 587 11.19 -20.07 3.36
CA HIS A 587 10.64 -19.75 2.05
C HIS A 587 9.52 -18.71 2.23
N PHE A 588 9.77 -17.48 1.78
CA PHE A 588 8.85 -16.36 1.95
C PHE A 588 8.07 -16.10 0.66
N PRO A 589 6.72 -16.05 0.73
CA PRO A 589 5.92 -15.69 -0.43
C PRO A 589 5.92 -14.18 -0.66
N GLY A 590 5.69 -13.77 -1.91
CA GLY A 590 5.48 -12.38 -2.30
C GLY A 590 6.52 -11.85 -3.27
N ASP A 591 6.46 -10.54 -3.49
CA ASP A 591 7.44 -9.83 -4.30
C ASP A 591 8.76 -9.62 -3.55
N ARG A 592 9.71 -9.01 -4.25
CA ARG A 592 11.06 -8.73 -3.75
C ARG A 592 11.07 -7.93 -2.46
N GLU A 593 10.21 -6.93 -2.33
CA GLU A 593 10.15 -6.06 -1.15
C GLU A 593 9.63 -6.85 0.06
N ARG A 594 8.52 -7.56 -0.14
CA ARG A 594 7.90 -8.39 0.89
C ARG A 594 8.82 -9.51 1.36
N ILE A 595 9.57 -10.16 0.46
CA ILE A 595 10.55 -11.19 0.81
C ILE A 595 11.67 -10.61 1.68
N ARG A 596 12.23 -9.46 1.29
CA ARG A 596 13.29 -8.78 2.06
C ARG A 596 12.82 -8.38 3.46
N HIS A 597 11.61 -7.82 3.58
CA HIS A 597 11.04 -7.43 4.87
C HIS A 597 10.81 -8.64 5.78
N GLN A 598 10.21 -9.71 5.25
CA GLN A 598 9.98 -10.95 6.00
C GLN A 598 11.28 -11.61 6.45
N ALA A 599 12.32 -11.60 5.62
CA ALA A 599 13.64 -12.10 5.99
C ALA A 599 14.25 -11.31 7.16
N CYS A 600 14.16 -9.97 7.14
CA CYS A 600 14.62 -9.14 8.26
C CYS A 600 13.82 -9.43 9.53
N GLN A 601 12.49 -9.54 9.42
CA GLN A 601 11.62 -9.85 10.54
C GLN A 601 11.95 -11.20 11.17
N ALA A 602 12.19 -12.23 10.34
CA ALA A 602 12.57 -13.55 10.79
C ALA A 602 13.97 -13.59 11.44
N ALA A 603 14.91 -12.77 10.97
CA ALA A 603 16.24 -12.65 11.58
C ALA A 603 16.17 -12.00 12.98
N LEU A 604 15.37 -10.93 13.12
CA LEU A 604 15.13 -10.27 14.40
C LEU A 604 14.43 -11.21 15.38
N GLU A 605 13.46 -11.99 14.92
CA GLU A 605 12.75 -12.96 15.77
C GLU A 605 13.68 -14.10 16.22
N MET A 606 14.57 -14.57 15.33
CA MET A 606 15.60 -15.54 15.69
C MET A 606 16.51 -15.00 16.81
N LEU A 607 16.91 -13.74 16.72
CA LEU A 607 17.73 -13.07 17.73
C LEU A 607 16.97 -12.86 19.04
N ARG A 608 15.72 -12.40 18.99
CA ARG A 608 14.85 -12.25 20.17
C ARG A 608 14.71 -13.58 20.90
N ARG A 609 14.39 -14.66 20.18
CA ARG A 609 14.26 -16.00 20.77
C ARG A 609 15.55 -16.47 21.42
N ALA A 610 16.70 -16.23 20.78
CA ALA A 610 17.99 -16.57 21.36
C ALA A 610 18.28 -15.78 22.64
N ALA A 611 18.02 -14.48 22.63
CA ALA A 611 18.16 -13.61 23.80
C ALA A 611 17.18 -13.97 24.95
N LEU A 612 16.09 -14.67 24.67
CA LEU A 612 15.14 -15.15 25.69
C LEU A 612 15.34 -16.62 26.07
N GLY A 613 16.31 -17.33 25.48
CA GLY A 613 16.49 -18.76 25.71
C GLY A 613 15.36 -19.64 25.14
N LEU A 614 14.53 -19.09 24.24
CA LEU A 614 13.46 -19.83 23.56
C LEU A 614 14.04 -20.69 22.45
N SER A 615 13.39 -21.80 22.11
CA SER A 615 13.77 -22.70 21.01
C SER A 615 13.83 -21.97 19.64
N ALA A 616 14.18 -22.66 18.56
CA ALA A 616 13.89 -22.13 17.21
C ALA A 616 12.37 -22.25 16.92
N PRO A 617 11.76 -21.30 16.19
CA PRO A 617 10.32 -21.26 15.93
C PRO A 617 9.80 -22.34 14.99
#